data_AF-A0A7S4U7I5-F1
#
_entry.id   AF-A0A7S4U7I5-F1
#
_cell.length_a   1.000
_cell.length_b   1.000
_cell.length_c   1.000
_cell.angle_alpha   90.00
_cell.angle_beta   90.00
_cell.angle_gamma   90.00
#
_symmetry.space_group_name_H-M   'P 1'
#
loop_
_entity.id
_entity.type
_entity.pdbx_description
1 polymer ?
#
loop_
_entity_poly.entity_id
_entity_poly.type
_entity_poly.pdbx_seq_one_letter_code
_entity_poly.pdbx_strand_id
1 'polypeptide(L)'
;PDSASIARMRRAWGLGNAVARPLSRVGRVRDVQKSLPSRYNSKRAMQSAEERNGYTNFPNPIRGVDKVSWFPNQEGRDLTWHNLEADDARASMIAPLLPEELQHSARVLKRSLPHLGVNLMVGAAAEITRDRPGNGGFRLWVYSDLETAEREAIGLAQGMEVKHTTYNTGFAGAKVVCDASGANNSVLNVNKNELMKATAALLHELNGTMYTGCDLNTTTGDMDNLSQDCPYVLAAIANEAVNPNDATAYGVLGAVESVLEHFHGKTVVVHGCGSVGGTVARELVRAGARVYTIDAGVAKGGIFCA
;
A
#
# COMPACT_ATOMS: atom_id res chain seq x y z
N PRO A 1 15.87 17.26 12.51
CA PRO A 1 16.84 17.36 11.41
C PRO A 1 16.96 18.82 10.96
N ASP A 2 18.14 19.25 10.55
CA ASP A 2 18.35 20.61 10.06
C ASP A 2 17.54 20.88 8.78
N SER A 3 17.32 22.17 8.48
CA SER A 3 16.65 22.63 7.25
C SER A 3 17.30 22.12 5.96
N ALA A 4 18.57 21.70 6.00
CA ALA A 4 19.28 21.13 4.87
C ALA A 4 18.82 19.69 4.53
N SER A 5 18.26 18.96 5.50
CA SER A 5 17.72 17.61 5.32
C SER A 5 16.40 17.62 4.54
N ILE A 6 15.49 18.54 4.90
CA ILE A 6 14.21 18.75 4.21
C ILE A 6 14.45 19.29 2.79
N ALA A 7 15.42 20.19 2.62
CA ALA A 7 15.80 20.71 1.30
C ALA A 7 16.43 19.64 0.40
N ARG A 8 17.13 18.64 0.96
CA ARG A 8 17.63 17.48 0.19
C ARG A 8 16.50 16.57 -0.26
N MET A 9 15.51 16.30 0.59
CA MET A 9 14.30 15.56 0.20
C MET A 9 13.50 16.29 -0.88
N ARG A 10 13.21 17.58 -0.73
CA ARG A 10 12.49 18.36 -1.76
C ARG A 10 13.19 18.32 -3.13
N ARG A 11 14.53 18.39 -3.15
CA ARG A 11 15.32 18.25 -4.37
C ARG A 11 15.27 16.85 -4.98
N ALA A 12 15.34 15.81 -4.16
CA ALA A 12 15.24 14.42 -4.61
C ALA A 12 13.86 14.09 -5.24
N TRP A 13 12.83 14.84 -4.88
CA TRP A 13 11.45 14.70 -5.38
C TRP A 13 11.07 15.75 -6.44
N GLY A 14 12.01 16.57 -6.92
CA GLY A 14 11.76 17.58 -7.96
C GLY A 14 10.87 18.76 -7.53
N LEU A 15 10.57 18.90 -6.25
CA LEU A 15 9.80 20.01 -5.70
C LEU A 15 10.72 21.21 -5.49
N GLY A 16 10.81 22.08 -6.50
CA GLY A 16 11.54 23.34 -6.41
C GLY A 16 10.96 24.32 -5.38
N ASN A 17 11.66 25.43 -5.14
CA ASN A 17 11.28 26.51 -4.21
C ASN A 17 10.07 27.35 -4.69
N ALA A 18 8.95 26.71 -5.03
CA ALA A 18 7.73 27.43 -5.38
C ALA A 18 7.03 27.91 -4.11
N VAL A 19 6.98 29.23 -3.93
CA VAL A 19 6.14 29.88 -2.92
C VAL A 19 4.68 29.71 -3.34
N ALA A 20 3.87 29.07 -2.49
CA ALA A 20 2.44 28.88 -2.75
C ALA A 20 1.71 30.24 -2.78
N ARG A 21 0.91 30.47 -3.83
CA ARG A 21 -0.10 31.54 -3.86
C ARG A 21 -1.47 30.93 -3.59
N PRO A 22 -2.35 31.63 -2.84
CA PRO A 22 -3.62 31.06 -2.39
C PRO A 22 -4.60 30.93 -3.56
N LEU A 23 -5.18 29.74 -3.71
CA LEU A 23 -6.23 29.46 -4.68
C LEU A 23 -7.58 29.84 -4.08
N SER A 24 -8.11 31.00 -4.48
CA SER A 24 -9.52 31.33 -4.26
C SER A 24 -10.35 30.86 -5.47
N ARG A 25 -11.48 30.21 -5.15
CA ARG A 25 -12.59 29.76 -6.02
C ARG A 25 -12.36 28.46 -6.82
N VAL A 26 -13.14 27.46 -6.40
CA VAL A 26 -13.38 26.17 -7.06
C VAL A 26 -13.99 26.37 -8.44
N GLY A 27 -13.27 25.95 -9.48
CA GLY A 27 -13.73 25.80 -10.86
C GLY A 27 -13.35 24.41 -11.37
N ARG A 28 -14.24 23.80 -12.15
CA ARG A 28 -14.19 22.39 -12.60
C ARG A 28 -12.81 21.98 -13.18
N VAL A 29 -12.45 20.72 -12.97
CA VAL A 29 -11.18 20.02 -13.31
C VAL A 29 -10.69 20.19 -14.77
N ARG A 30 -11.51 20.73 -15.68
CA ARG A 30 -11.12 20.99 -17.08
C ARG A 30 -10.38 22.32 -17.32
N ASP A 31 -10.42 23.27 -16.38
CA ASP A 31 -9.86 24.62 -16.61
C ASP A 31 -8.42 24.81 -16.11
N VAL A 32 -7.85 23.84 -15.36
CA VAL A 32 -6.47 23.91 -14.82
C VAL A 32 -5.40 23.72 -15.92
N GLN A 33 -5.77 23.19 -17.09
CA GLN A 33 -4.81 22.87 -18.14
C GLN A 33 -4.38 24.08 -19.00
N LYS A 34 -5.04 25.24 -18.87
CA LYS A 34 -4.81 26.41 -19.75
C LYS A 34 -4.03 27.58 -19.13
N SER A 35 -3.73 27.56 -17.84
CA SER A 35 -3.09 28.70 -17.13
C SER A 35 -1.63 28.49 -16.72
N LEU A 36 -0.98 27.40 -17.14
CA LEU A 36 0.45 27.22 -16.89
C LEU A 36 1.29 28.06 -17.87
N PRO A 37 2.27 28.86 -17.39
CA PRO A 37 3.15 29.64 -18.26
C PRO A 37 3.87 28.74 -19.27
N SER A 38 4.09 29.24 -20.49
CA SER A 38 4.49 28.52 -21.72
C SER A 38 5.85 27.79 -21.70
N ARG A 39 6.42 27.52 -20.52
CA ARG A 39 7.63 26.71 -20.35
C ARG A 39 7.37 25.24 -19.96
N TYR A 40 6.12 24.84 -19.73
CA TYR A 40 5.76 23.43 -19.53
C TYR A 40 4.98 22.88 -20.73
N ASN A 41 5.73 22.56 -21.80
CA ASN A 41 5.25 21.64 -22.81
C ASN A 41 5.71 20.23 -22.37
N SER A 42 4.78 19.40 -21.91
CA SER A 42 5.03 18.06 -21.35
C SER A 42 5.85 17.16 -22.28
N LYS A 43 5.86 17.43 -23.59
CA LYS A 43 6.70 16.73 -24.56
C LYS A 43 8.21 17.03 -24.45
N ARG A 44 8.60 18.25 -24.06
CA ARG A 44 10.03 18.63 -23.92
C ARG A 44 10.63 18.22 -22.57
N ALA A 45 9.80 18.15 -21.52
CA ALA A 45 10.24 17.66 -20.21
C ALA A 45 10.54 16.14 -20.24
N MET A 46 9.74 15.35 -20.97
CA MET A 46 10.02 13.93 -21.21
C MET A 46 11.30 13.74 -22.04
N GLN A 47 11.47 14.46 -23.16
CA GLN A 47 12.69 14.36 -23.98
C GLN A 47 13.97 14.75 -23.23
N SER A 48 13.93 15.81 -22.41
CA SER A 48 15.14 16.25 -21.69
C SER A 48 15.51 15.40 -20.46
N ALA A 49 14.56 14.60 -19.96
CA ALA A 49 14.78 13.60 -18.91
C ALA A 49 15.24 12.25 -19.51
N GLU A 50 14.76 11.92 -20.71
CA GLU A 50 15.23 10.77 -21.52
C GLU A 50 16.70 10.95 -21.94
N GLU A 51 17.12 12.16 -22.31
CA GLU A 51 18.50 12.43 -22.78
C GLU A 51 19.55 12.57 -21.67
N ARG A 52 19.18 12.96 -20.44
CA ARG A 52 20.16 13.29 -19.38
C ARG A 52 20.47 12.19 -18.37
N ASN A 53 19.62 11.16 -18.26
CA ASN A 53 19.75 10.16 -17.20
C ASN A 53 19.80 8.71 -17.69
N GLY A 54 19.70 8.44 -19.01
CA GLY A 54 19.89 7.08 -19.54
C GLY A 54 18.92 6.00 -19.02
N TYR A 55 17.90 6.37 -18.24
CA TYR A 55 16.83 5.48 -17.76
C TYR A 55 15.66 5.50 -18.75
N THR A 56 15.90 5.05 -19.98
CA THR A 56 14.82 4.60 -20.85
C THR A 56 14.61 3.12 -20.59
N ASN A 57 13.38 2.77 -20.19
CA ASN A 57 12.97 1.50 -19.59
C ASN A 57 13.29 1.41 -18.09
N PHE A 58 12.24 1.47 -17.25
CA PHE A 58 12.20 0.45 -16.22
C PHE A 58 12.34 -0.89 -16.95
N PRO A 59 13.40 -1.68 -16.73
CA PRO A 59 13.39 -3.03 -17.23
C PRO A 59 12.14 -3.66 -16.63
N ASN A 60 11.23 -4.07 -17.50
CA ASN A 60 10.38 -5.20 -17.17
C ASN A 60 11.36 -6.24 -16.58
N PRO A 61 11.28 -6.62 -15.29
CA PRO A 61 12.28 -7.53 -14.69
C PRO A 61 12.26 -8.93 -15.35
N ILE A 62 11.46 -9.10 -16.41
CA ILE A 62 11.26 -10.29 -17.22
C ILE A 62 11.79 -10.09 -18.65
N ARG A 63 12.98 -9.50 -18.85
CA ARG A 63 13.72 -9.62 -20.12
C ARG A 63 15.18 -9.98 -19.84
N GLY A 64 15.46 -11.28 -19.91
CA GLY A 64 16.80 -11.83 -19.73
C GLY A 64 16.87 -13.16 -18.99
N VAL A 65 15.76 -13.63 -18.41
CA VAL A 65 15.67 -15.04 -18.00
C VAL A 65 15.25 -15.82 -19.23
N ASP A 66 16.11 -16.73 -19.69
CA ASP A 66 15.71 -17.78 -20.62
C ASP A 66 14.36 -18.35 -20.16
N LYS A 67 13.51 -18.76 -21.11
CA LYS A 67 12.29 -19.51 -20.84
C LYS A 67 12.65 -20.84 -20.16
N VAL A 68 12.98 -20.81 -18.88
CA VAL A 68 13.07 -21.99 -18.05
C VAL A 68 11.66 -22.19 -17.52
N SER A 69 10.89 -23.00 -18.25
CA SER A 69 9.62 -23.55 -17.79
C SER A 69 9.90 -24.45 -16.58
N TRP A 70 10.01 -23.87 -15.39
CA TRP A 70 10.29 -24.63 -14.17
C TRP A 70 9.12 -25.47 -13.69
N PHE A 71 7.91 -25.28 -14.23
CA PHE A 71 6.76 -26.11 -13.87
C PHE A 71 5.84 -26.31 -15.08
N PRO A 72 5.34 -27.54 -15.31
CA PRO A 72 4.38 -27.80 -16.36
C PRO A 72 3.11 -26.96 -16.13
N ASN A 73 2.47 -26.51 -17.21
CA ASN A 73 1.09 -26.03 -17.17
C ASN A 73 0.24 -27.10 -16.48
N GLN A 74 -0.17 -26.86 -15.23
CA GLN A 74 -1.11 -27.72 -14.53
C GLN A 74 -2.51 -27.15 -14.73
N GLU A 75 -3.13 -27.57 -15.83
CA GLU A 75 -4.59 -27.57 -15.97
C GLU A 75 -5.18 -28.37 -14.80
N GLY A 76 -6.11 -27.76 -14.04
CA GLY A 76 -6.76 -28.41 -12.89
C GLY A 76 -6.66 -27.70 -11.54
N ARG A 77 -6.28 -26.41 -11.48
CA ARG A 77 -6.25 -25.66 -10.22
C ARG A 77 -7.63 -25.09 -9.86
N ASP A 78 -8.19 -25.55 -8.74
CA ASP A 78 -9.47 -25.09 -8.19
C ASP A 78 -9.32 -23.73 -7.48
N LEU A 79 -9.02 -22.68 -8.25
CA LEU A 79 -9.03 -21.30 -7.79
C LEU A 79 -10.45 -20.74 -7.92
N THR A 80 -11.29 -21.04 -6.95
CA THR A 80 -12.65 -20.51 -6.93
C THR A 80 -12.66 -19.10 -6.32
N TRP A 81 -12.97 -18.12 -7.17
CA TRP A 81 -13.22 -16.74 -6.75
C TRP A 81 -14.71 -16.55 -6.46
N HIS A 82 -15.01 -15.93 -5.32
CA HIS A 82 -16.37 -15.57 -4.94
C HIS A 82 -16.57 -14.07 -5.11
N ASN A 83 -17.59 -13.67 -5.86
CA ASN A 83 -18.07 -12.30 -5.86
C ASN A 83 -18.87 -12.06 -4.57
N LEU A 84 -18.80 -10.85 -4.03
CA LEU A 84 -19.68 -10.46 -2.93
C LEU A 84 -20.91 -9.73 -3.45
N GLU A 85 -21.97 -9.79 -2.65
CA GLU A 85 -23.18 -9.03 -2.89
C GLU A 85 -22.87 -7.52 -2.92
N ALA A 86 -23.62 -6.79 -3.76
CA ALA A 86 -23.35 -5.39 -4.07
C ALA A 86 -23.28 -4.47 -2.84
N ASP A 87 -24.01 -4.79 -1.78
CA ASP A 87 -24.09 -3.99 -0.56
C ASP A 87 -22.83 -4.14 0.32
N ASP A 88 -22.23 -5.33 0.36
CA ASP A 88 -20.99 -5.58 1.11
C ASP A 88 -19.78 -4.89 0.45
N ALA A 89 -19.74 -4.85 -0.88
CA ALA A 89 -18.69 -4.16 -1.63
C ALA A 89 -18.74 -2.63 -1.43
N ARG A 90 -19.89 -2.08 -1.04
CA ARG A 90 -20.09 -0.64 -0.77
C ARG A 90 -19.86 -0.23 0.68
N ALA A 91 -19.75 -1.18 1.60
CA ALA A 91 -19.54 -0.89 3.02
C ALA A 91 -18.18 -0.21 3.32
N SER A 92 -17.24 -0.27 2.39
CA SER A 92 -15.97 0.43 2.50
C SER A 92 -16.16 1.94 2.38
N MET A 93 -15.63 2.71 3.33
CA MET A 93 -15.55 4.18 3.27
C MET A 93 -14.82 4.69 2.02
N ILE A 94 -14.05 3.82 1.35
CA ILE A 94 -13.30 4.13 0.13
C ILE A 94 -14.12 3.84 -1.14
N ALA A 95 -15.21 3.06 -1.05
CA ALA A 95 -16.03 2.70 -2.22
C ALA A 95 -16.50 3.91 -3.07
N PRO A 96 -16.86 5.08 -2.49
CA PRO A 96 -17.23 6.26 -3.28
C PRO A 96 -16.08 6.87 -4.11
N LEU A 97 -14.82 6.50 -3.82
CA LEU A 97 -13.64 6.94 -4.57
C LEU A 97 -13.26 5.98 -5.71
N LEU A 98 -13.91 4.82 -5.81
CA LEU A 98 -13.70 3.87 -6.90
C LEU A 98 -14.45 4.32 -8.16
N PRO A 99 -13.93 3.99 -9.35
CA PRO A 99 -14.71 4.00 -10.58
C PRO A 99 -15.98 3.16 -10.41
N GLU A 100 -17.09 3.62 -11.00
CA GLU A 100 -18.41 2.99 -10.87
C GLU A 100 -18.38 1.51 -11.28
N GLU A 101 -17.59 1.17 -12.30
CA GLU A 101 -17.46 -0.19 -12.83
C GLU A 101 -16.80 -1.15 -11.82
N LEU A 102 -16.02 -0.62 -10.87
CA LEU A 102 -15.30 -1.42 -9.88
C LEU A 102 -16.06 -1.58 -8.57
N GLN A 103 -17.13 -0.83 -8.35
CA GLN A 103 -17.92 -0.89 -7.11
C GLN A 103 -18.60 -2.26 -6.90
N HIS A 104 -18.78 -3.04 -7.97
CA HIS A 104 -19.44 -4.35 -7.96
C HIS A 104 -18.55 -5.49 -8.46
N SER A 105 -17.27 -5.22 -8.70
CA SER A 105 -16.33 -6.17 -9.30
C SER A 105 -15.44 -6.87 -8.26
N ALA A 106 -15.67 -6.59 -6.98
CA ALA A 106 -14.87 -7.12 -5.90
C ALA A 106 -15.08 -8.63 -5.73
N ARG A 107 -13.98 -9.34 -5.52
CA ARG A 107 -13.98 -10.80 -5.39
C ARG A 107 -12.94 -11.27 -4.39
N VAL A 108 -13.19 -12.43 -3.79
CA VAL A 108 -12.31 -13.05 -2.80
C VAL A 108 -12.01 -14.50 -3.15
N LEU A 109 -10.74 -14.87 -3.05
CA LEU A 109 -10.27 -16.25 -3.08
C LEU A 109 -9.96 -16.68 -1.65
N LYS A 110 -10.38 -17.88 -1.24
CA LYS A 110 -10.27 -18.36 0.16
C LYS A 110 -9.54 -19.70 0.24
N ARG A 111 -8.80 -19.91 1.33
CA ARG A 111 -8.11 -21.16 1.66
C ARG A 111 -8.12 -21.38 3.16
N SER A 112 -8.80 -22.43 3.61
CA SER A 112 -8.75 -22.84 5.01
C SER A 112 -7.48 -23.65 5.28
N LEU A 113 -6.82 -23.38 6.39
CA LEU A 113 -5.65 -24.10 6.88
C LEU A 113 -5.91 -24.58 8.32
N PRO A 114 -6.73 -25.65 8.51
CA PRO A 114 -7.20 -26.06 9.84
C PRO A 114 -6.08 -26.43 10.81
N HIS A 115 -4.99 -27.01 10.30
CA HIS A 115 -3.80 -27.37 11.08
C HIS A 115 -3.07 -26.15 11.68
N LEU A 116 -3.27 -24.96 11.11
CA LEU A 116 -2.77 -23.69 11.64
C LEU A 116 -3.85 -22.90 12.40
N GLY A 117 -5.12 -23.34 12.35
CA GLY A 117 -6.24 -22.57 12.87
C GLY A 117 -6.46 -21.24 12.14
N VAL A 118 -6.17 -21.17 10.84
CA VAL A 118 -6.30 -19.92 10.07
C VAL A 118 -7.07 -20.08 8.76
N ASN A 119 -7.64 -18.97 8.28
CA ASN A 119 -8.18 -18.86 6.93
C ASN A 119 -7.42 -17.78 6.15
N LEU A 120 -6.74 -18.18 5.09
CA LEU A 120 -6.00 -17.30 4.19
C LEU A 120 -6.93 -16.87 3.05
N MET A 121 -6.88 -15.59 2.68
CA MET A 121 -7.70 -15.05 1.60
C MET A 121 -6.96 -14.00 0.78
N VAL A 122 -7.34 -13.90 -0.49
CA VAL A 122 -6.92 -12.83 -1.40
C VAL A 122 -8.16 -12.06 -1.83
N GLY A 123 -8.29 -10.82 -1.38
CA GLY A 123 -9.28 -9.88 -1.87
C GLY A 123 -8.74 -9.16 -3.11
N ALA A 124 -9.59 -8.95 -4.10
CA ALA A 124 -9.28 -8.16 -5.28
C ALA A 124 -10.44 -7.20 -5.58
N ALA A 125 -10.13 -5.95 -5.92
CA ALA A 125 -11.14 -4.95 -6.28
C ALA A 125 -11.79 -5.24 -7.64
N ALA A 126 -11.09 -6.00 -8.49
CA ALA A 126 -11.50 -6.38 -9.83
C ALA A 126 -10.74 -7.65 -10.25
N GLU A 127 -10.88 -8.04 -11.52
CA GLU A 127 -10.02 -9.06 -12.09
C GLU A 127 -8.53 -8.65 -12.07
N ILE A 128 -7.69 -9.57 -11.58
CA ILE A 128 -6.22 -9.44 -11.57
C ILE A 128 -5.63 -10.37 -12.62
N THR A 129 -4.72 -9.86 -13.44
CA THR A 129 -4.11 -10.59 -14.55
C THR A 129 -2.59 -10.42 -14.53
N ARG A 130 -1.85 -11.11 -15.39
CA ARG A 130 -0.40 -10.89 -15.49
C ARG A 130 -0.03 -9.53 -16.07
N ASP A 131 -0.88 -8.99 -16.93
CA ASP A 131 -0.67 -7.68 -17.56
C ASP A 131 -1.04 -6.53 -16.62
N ARG A 132 -1.94 -6.79 -15.66
CA ARG A 132 -2.30 -5.88 -14.58
C ARG A 132 -2.42 -6.65 -13.26
N PRO A 133 -1.27 -7.02 -12.64
CA PRO A 133 -1.28 -7.83 -11.44
C PRO A 133 -1.87 -7.06 -10.26
N GLY A 134 -2.52 -7.79 -9.37
CA GLY A 134 -2.93 -7.30 -8.07
C GLY A 134 -1.71 -7.04 -7.19
N ASN A 135 -1.73 -5.94 -6.44
CA ASN A 135 -0.75 -5.70 -5.40
C ASN A 135 -1.36 -5.15 -4.11
N GLY A 136 -0.94 -5.74 -2.99
CA GLY A 136 -1.12 -5.19 -1.65
C GLY A 136 -0.56 -6.09 -0.57
N GLY A 137 -0.25 -5.49 0.59
CA GLY A 137 0.41 -6.20 1.70
C GLY A 137 -0.41 -7.32 2.34
N PHE A 138 0.27 -8.15 3.12
CA PHE A 138 -0.26 -9.30 3.83
C PHE A 138 -0.64 -8.95 5.27
N ARG A 139 -1.94 -8.90 5.57
CA ARG A 139 -2.45 -8.71 6.93
C ARG A 139 -2.65 -10.04 7.63
N LEU A 140 -2.20 -10.13 8.88
CA LEU A 140 -2.54 -11.22 9.81
C LEU A 140 -3.33 -10.63 10.98
N TRP A 141 -4.57 -11.07 11.19
CA TRP A 141 -5.43 -10.51 12.24
C TRP A 141 -6.43 -11.52 12.78
N VAL A 142 -7.04 -11.22 13.92
CA VAL A 142 -8.12 -12.01 14.52
C VAL A 142 -9.44 -11.30 14.25
N TYR A 143 -10.32 -11.92 13.48
CA TYR A 143 -11.64 -11.37 13.17
C TYR A 143 -12.72 -12.03 14.03
N SER A 144 -13.87 -11.35 14.18
CA SER A 144 -15.03 -11.91 14.90
C SER A 144 -15.61 -13.13 14.21
N ASP A 145 -15.57 -13.12 12.88
CA ASP A 145 -16.13 -14.12 11.99
C ASP A 145 -15.47 -14.01 10.61
N LEU A 146 -15.65 -15.04 9.79
CA LEU A 146 -15.05 -15.14 8.46
C LEU A 146 -15.57 -14.06 7.50
N GLU A 147 -16.85 -13.71 7.59
CA GLU A 147 -17.49 -12.70 6.74
C GLU A 147 -16.87 -11.31 6.94
N THR A 148 -16.54 -10.97 8.18
CA THR A 148 -15.82 -9.73 8.55
C THR A 148 -14.40 -9.73 7.98
N ALA A 149 -13.70 -10.87 8.01
CA ALA A 149 -12.39 -11.00 7.39
C ALA A 149 -12.45 -10.83 5.85
N GLU A 150 -13.48 -11.40 5.20
CA GLU A 150 -13.73 -11.26 3.76
C GLU A 150 -14.00 -9.81 3.37
N ARG A 151 -14.88 -9.13 4.12
CA ARG A 151 -15.16 -7.70 3.96
C ARG A 151 -13.91 -6.85 4.12
N GLU A 152 -13.06 -7.15 5.11
CA GLU A 152 -11.79 -6.44 5.30
C GLU A 152 -10.83 -6.66 4.11
N ALA A 153 -10.69 -7.89 3.62
CA ALA A 153 -9.83 -8.19 2.48
C ALA A 153 -10.21 -7.39 1.23
N ILE A 154 -11.51 -7.22 0.99
CA ILE A 154 -12.03 -6.45 -0.14
C ILE A 154 -11.95 -4.95 0.09
N GLY A 155 -12.33 -4.45 1.27
CA GLY A 155 -12.22 -3.03 1.59
C GLY A 155 -10.78 -2.54 1.45
N LEU A 156 -9.81 -3.36 1.87
CA LEU A 156 -8.39 -3.08 1.68
C LEU A 156 -7.96 -3.18 0.21
N ALA A 157 -8.45 -4.17 -0.55
CA ALA A 157 -8.15 -4.30 -1.98
C ALA A 157 -8.67 -3.10 -2.78
N GLN A 158 -9.89 -2.64 -2.50
CA GLN A 158 -10.47 -1.41 -3.04
C GLN A 158 -9.63 -0.18 -2.69
N GLY A 159 -9.16 -0.08 -1.44
CA GLY A 159 -8.20 0.94 -1.02
C GLY A 159 -6.90 0.92 -1.82
N MET A 160 -6.39 -0.27 -2.14
CA MET A 160 -5.23 -0.44 -3.00
C MET A 160 -5.52 -0.04 -4.45
N GLU A 161 -6.73 -0.28 -4.97
CA GLU A 161 -7.12 0.14 -6.32
C GLU A 161 -7.14 1.67 -6.45
N VAL A 162 -7.75 2.36 -5.49
CA VAL A 162 -7.74 3.84 -5.45
C VAL A 162 -6.31 4.35 -5.36
N LYS A 163 -5.47 3.74 -4.52
CA LYS A 163 -4.06 4.11 -4.38
C LYS A 163 -3.28 3.92 -5.68
N HIS A 164 -3.34 2.73 -6.29
CA HIS A 164 -2.61 2.41 -7.51
C HIS A 164 -3.05 3.28 -8.69
N THR A 165 -4.35 3.55 -8.79
CA THR A 165 -4.91 4.44 -9.82
C THR A 165 -4.46 5.88 -9.60
N THR A 166 -4.51 6.38 -8.37
CA THR A 166 -4.10 7.76 -8.02
C THR A 166 -2.62 8.01 -8.34
N TYR A 167 -1.75 7.02 -8.10
CA TYR A 167 -0.32 7.12 -8.33
C TYR A 167 0.14 6.51 -9.67
N ASN A 168 -0.79 6.05 -10.50
CA ASN A 168 -0.54 5.43 -11.80
C ASN A 168 0.56 4.35 -11.77
N THR A 169 0.48 3.43 -10.82
CA THR A 169 1.53 2.41 -10.58
C THR A 169 1.49 1.25 -11.58
N GLY A 170 0.37 1.08 -12.29
CA GLY A 170 0.13 -0.04 -13.21
C GLY A 170 -0.41 -1.31 -12.54
N PHE A 171 -0.48 -1.37 -11.21
CA PHE A 171 -1.08 -2.50 -10.50
C PHE A 171 -2.61 -2.35 -10.37
N ALA A 172 -3.29 -3.49 -10.19
CA ALA A 172 -4.65 -3.56 -9.70
C ALA A 172 -4.65 -3.65 -8.16
N GLY A 173 -5.76 -3.23 -7.55
CA GLY A 173 -5.99 -3.32 -6.12
C GLY A 173 -6.26 -4.74 -5.66
N ALA A 174 -5.37 -5.27 -4.82
CA ALA A 174 -5.55 -6.57 -4.19
C ALA A 174 -4.97 -6.56 -2.77
N LYS A 175 -5.32 -7.57 -1.97
CA LYS A 175 -4.84 -7.71 -0.60
C LYS A 175 -4.78 -9.17 -0.17
N VAL A 176 -3.74 -9.54 0.55
CA VAL A 176 -3.70 -10.83 1.27
C VAL A 176 -4.12 -10.59 2.72
N VAL A 177 -5.09 -11.36 3.20
CA VAL A 177 -5.56 -11.32 4.59
C VAL A 177 -5.54 -12.75 5.15
N CYS A 178 -5.13 -12.91 6.40
CA CYS A 178 -5.22 -14.16 7.13
C CYS A 178 -5.99 -13.93 8.42
N ASP A 179 -7.12 -14.61 8.55
CA ASP A 179 -7.90 -14.69 9.78
C ASP A 179 -7.31 -15.76 10.69
N ALA A 180 -6.91 -15.35 11.90
CA ALA A 180 -6.32 -16.17 12.95
C ALA A 180 -7.28 -16.45 14.12
N SER A 181 -8.59 -16.25 13.94
CA SER A 181 -9.61 -16.56 14.95
C SER A 181 -9.50 -18.00 15.49
N GLY A 182 -9.22 -18.97 14.61
CA GLY A 182 -9.00 -20.37 14.98
C GLY A 182 -7.69 -20.66 15.73
N ALA A 183 -6.75 -19.71 15.83
CA ALA A 183 -5.48 -19.85 16.54
C ALA A 183 -5.62 -19.40 18.02
N ASN A 184 -6.65 -19.89 18.69
CA ASN A 184 -7.05 -19.46 20.04
C ASN A 184 -7.20 -17.93 20.15
N ASN A 185 -7.79 -17.30 19.14
CA ASN A 185 -8.00 -15.85 19.07
C ASN A 185 -6.73 -15.01 19.28
N SER A 186 -5.57 -15.49 18.83
CA SER A 186 -4.31 -14.73 18.94
C SER A 186 -3.40 -14.95 17.75
N VAL A 187 -2.98 -13.84 17.14
CA VAL A 187 -1.96 -13.84 16.07
C VAL A 187 -0.61 -14.38 16.55
N LEU A 188 -0.33 -14.37 17.86
CA LEU A 188 0.92 -14.87 18.43
C LEU A 188 1.00 -16.40 18.43
N ASN A 189 -0.14 -17.08 18.35
CA ASN A 189 -0.21 -18.54 18.32
C ASN A 189 -0.08 -19.11 16.91
N VAL A 190 -0.01 -18.25 15.89
CA VAL A 190 0.09 -18.67 14.49
C VAL A 190 1.54 -19.03 14.18
N ASN A 191 1.78 -20.26 13.69
CA ASN A 191 3.08 -20.64 13.16
C ASN A 191 3.35 -19.90 11.84
N LYS A 192 4.02 -18.74 11.94
CA LYS A 192 4.28 -17.88 10.78
C LYS A 192 5.14 -18.55 9.70
N ASN A 193 6.06 -19.45 10.06
CA ASN A 193 6.89 -20.14 9.07
C ASN A 193 6.04 -21.03 8.15
N GLU A 194 5.10 -21.78 8.74
CA GLU A 194 4.16 -22.60 7.96
C GLU A 194 3.15 -21.74 7.20
N LEU A 195 2.70 -20.63 7.79
CA LEU A 195 1.86 -19.65 7.10
C LEU A 195 2.56 -19.05 5.87
N MET A 196 3.85 -18.69 5.96
CA MET A 196 4.60 -18.18 4.80
C MET A 196 4.72 -19.24 3.71
N LYS A 197 4.98 -20.50 4.05
CA LYS A 197 5.00 -21.61 3.07
C LYS A 197 3.65 -21.80 2.37
N ALA A 198 2.56 -21.78 3.15
CA ALA A 198 1.21 -21.89 2.59
C ALA A 198 0.86 -20.68 1.70
N THR A 199 1.34 -19.49 2.08
CA THR A 199 1.18 -18.26 1.28
C THR A 199 2.00 -18.33 0.00
N ALA A 200 3.23 -18.84 0.03
CA ALA A 200 4.07 -19.07 -1.15
C ALA A 200 3.36 -19.99 -2.14
N ALA A 201 2.81 -21.12 -1.67
CA ALA A 201 2.05 -22.05 -2.49
C ALA A 201 0.85 -21.37 -3.16
N LEU A 202 0.06 -20.60 -2.39
CA LEU A 202 -1.08 -19.84 -2.93
C LEU A 202 -0.64 -18.81 -4.00
N LEU A 203 0.44 -18.08 -3.77
CA LEU A 203 0.95 -17.10 -4.73
C LEU A 203 1.50 -17.77 -6.01
N HIS A 204 2.13 -18.94 -5.90
CA HIS A 204 2.53 -19.76 -7.06
C HIS A 204 1.34 -20.25 -7.88
N GLU A 205 0.23 -20.56 -7.21
CA GLU A 205 -1.01 -20.89 -7.91
C GLU A 205 -1.59 -19.70 -8.67
N LEU A 206 -1.51 -18.50 -8.07
CA LEU A 206 -1.87 -17.22 -8.71
C LEU A 206 -0.87 -16.78 -9.78
N ASN A 207 0.31 -17.41 -9.86
CA ASN A 207 1.19 -17.43 -11.01
C ASN A 207 1.50 -16.03 -11.59
N GLY A 208 1.88 -15.09 -10.72
CA GLY A 208 2.25 -13.72 -11.09
C GLY A 208 1.08 -12.76 -11.32
N THR A 209 -0.16 -13.16 -11.04
CA THR A 209 -1.32 -12.25 -11.02
C THR A 209 -1.47 -11.49 -9.70
N MET A 210 -0.75 -11.88 -8.64
CA MET A 210 -0.80 -11.25 -7.31
C MET A 210 0.62 -11.09 -6.75
N TYR A 211 0.92 -9.89 -6.22
CA TYR A 211 2.15 -9.59 -5.50
C TYR A 211 1.84 -9.05 -4.09
N THR A 212 2.53 -9.57 -3.09
CA THR A 212 2.31 -9.18 -1.69
C THR A 212 3.46 -8.36 -1.10
N GLY A 213 3.32 -7.93 0.15
CA GLY A 213 4.31 -7.19 0.93
C GLY A 213 3.89 -7.12 2.40
N CYS A 214 4.53 -6.27 3.22
CA CYS A 214 4.15 -6.17 4.64
C CYS A 214 2.81 -5.46 4.86
N ASP A 215 2.09 -5.86 5.90
CA ASP A 215 0.96 -5.12 6.49
C ASP A 215 0.88 -5.44 7.99
N LEU A 216 -0.28 -5.25 8.63
CA LEU A 216 -0.47 -5.47 10.05
C LEU A 216 -0.11 -6.91 10.46
N ASN A 217 0.75 -7.01 11.48
CA ASN A 217 1.30 -8.25 12.03
C ASN A 217 2.11 -9.13 11.07
N THR A 218 2.50 -8.63 9.89
CA THR A 218 3.56 -9.23 9.07
C THR A 218 4.72 -8.27 8.94
N THR A 219 5.93 -8.79 9.14
CA THR A 219 7.16 -8.01 9.23
C THR A 219 7.98 -8.14 7.95
N THR A 220 9.06 -7.35 7.85
CA THR A 220 10.05 -7.54 6.77
C THR A 220 10.69 -8.91 6.86
N GLY A 221 11.00 -9.42 8.06
CA GLY A 221 11.53 -10.78 8.22
C GLY A 221 10.55 -11.88 7.78
N ASP A 222 9.24 -11.66 7.92
CA ASP A 222 8.23 -12.57 7.37
C ASP A 222 8.26 -12.53 5.83
N MET A 223 8.43 -11.36 5.22
CA MET A 223 8.56 -11.22 3.76
C MET A 223 9.89 -11.77 3.24
N ASP A 224 10.98 -11.65 4.00
CA ASP A 224 12.28 -12.23 3.67
C ASP A 224 12.14 -13.76 3.61
N ASN A 225 11.51 -14.37 4.62
CA ASN A 225 11.19 -15.80 4.62
C ASN A 225 10.32 -16.20 3.42
N LEU A 226 9.22 -15.49 3.19
CA LEU A 226 8.34 -15.75 2.05
C LEU A 226 9.08 -15.64 0.70
N SER A 227 9.99 -14.68 0.56
CA SER A 227 10.73 -14.43 -0.68
C SER A 227 11.76 -15.52 -1.03
N GLN A 228 12.16 -16.35 -0.05
CA GLN A 228 13.05 -17.50 -0.30
C GLN A 228 12.38 -18.53 -1.21
N ASP A 229 11.06 -18.70 -1.06
CA ASP A 229 10.28 -19.71 -1.79
C ASP A 229 9.35 -19.11 -2.85
N CYS A 230 9.18 -17.79 -2.90
CA CYS A 230 8.19 -17.12 -3.76
C CYS A 230 8.70 -15.80 -4.37
N PRO A 231 8.72 -15.65 -5.71
CA PRO A 231 9.16 -14.41 -6.35
C PRO A 231 8.10 -13.28 -6.32
N TYR A 232 6.88 -13.56 -5.86
CA TYR A 232 5.75 -12.62 -5.92
C TYR A 232 5.65 -11.73 -4.67
N VAL A 233 6.80 -11.26 -4.20
CA VAL A 233 6.93 -10.42 -3.01
C VAL A 233 7.55 -9.08 -3.41
N LEU A 234 6.77 -8.01 -3.25
CA LEU A 234 7.21 -6.63 -3.39
C LEU A 234 7.36 -6.05 -1.99
N ALA A 235 8.52 -6.28 -1.40
CA ALA A 235 8.92 -5.59 -0.19
C ALA A 235 10.19 -4.79 -0.48
N ALA A 236 10.38 -3.69 0.24
CA ALA A 236 11.56 -2.82 0.12
C ALA A 236 12.86 -3.50 0.60
N ILE A 237 12.92 -4.83 0.57
CA ILE A 237 13.95 -5.72 1.11
C ILE A 237 15.34 -5.38 0.55
N ALA A 238 15.42 -4.80 -0.65
CA ALA A 238 16.67 -4.55 -1.35
C ALA A 238 17.30 -3.16 -1.12
N ASN A 239 16.74 -2.29 -0.27
CA ASN A 239 17.33 -0.97 -0.04
C ASN A 239 17.34 -0.56 1.44
N GLU A 240 18.43 -0.89 2.14
CA GLU A 240 18.67 -0.50 3.54
C GLU A 240 18.60 1.02 3.77
N ALA A 241 18.80 1.84 2.72
CA ALA A 241 18.69 3.29 2.81
C ALA A 241 17.25 3.81 2.76
N VAL A 242 16.25 2.97 2.49
CA VAL A 242 14.85 3.38 2.31
C VAL A 242 13.92 2.60 3.24
N ASN A 243 13.51 3.25 4.33
CA ASN A 243 12.46 2.75 5.20
C ASN A 243 11.07 3.10 4.61
N PRO A 244 10.26 2.11 4.19
CA PRO A 244 8.94 2.37 3.61
C PRO A 244 7.96 3.01 4.61
N ASN A 245 8.18 2.82 5.92
CA ASN A 245 7.37 3.47 6.95
C ASN A 245 7.62 4.98 7.00
N ASP A 246 8.87 5.41 6.81
CA ASP A 246 9.22 6.83 6.76
C ASP A 246 8.68 7.48 5.48
N ALA A 247 8.80 6.80 4.33
CA ALA A 247 8.17 7.24 3.09
C ALA A 247 6.65 7.43 3.26
N THR A 248 5.99 6.48 3.93
CA THR A 248 4.56 6.58 4.27
C THR A 248 4.28 7.77 5.20
N ALA A 249 5.10 7.97 6.24
CA ALA A 249 4.94 9.07 7.18
C ALA A 249 5.07 10.44 6.49
N TYR A 250 6.06 10.62 5.62
CA TYR A 250 6.20 11.86 4.85
C TYR A 250 5.07 12.08 3.85
N GLY A 251 4.51 11.01 3.27
CA GLY A 251 3.29 11.09 2.47
C GLY A 251 2.09 11.61 3.28
N VAL A 252 1.90 11.10 4.52
CA VAL A 252 0.86 11.57 5.45
C VAL A 252 1.06 13.04 5.78
N LEU A 253 2.28 13.45 6.12
CA LEU A 253 2.59 14.86 6.42
C LEU A 253 2.28 15.75 5.23
N GLY A 254 2.71 15.39 4.02
CA GLY A 254 2.41 16.17 2.81
C GLY A 254 0.91 16.28 2.53
N ALA A 255 0.15 15.19 2.73
CA ALA A 255 -1.30 15.20 2.58
C ALA A 255 -1.98 16.15 3.57
N VAL A 256 -1.58 16.13 4.85
CA VAL A 256 -2.15 17.03 5.87
C VAL A 256 -1.70 18.48 5.63
N GLU A 257 -0.44 18.71 5.28
CA GLU A 257 0.10 20.04 4.96
C GLU A 257 -0.63 20.67 3.76
N SER A 258 -1.07 19.86 2.78
CA SER A 258 -1.85 20.37 1.64
C SER A 258 -3.19 21.01 2.04
N VAL A 259 -3.72 20.66 3.22
CA VAL A 259 -4.97 21.20 3.77
C VAL A 259 -4.71 22.29 4.81
N LEU A 260 -3.71 22.11 5.67
CA LEU A 260 -3.39 23.05 6.75
C LEU A 260 -2.44 24.19 6.34
N GLU A 261 -1.81 24.09 5.17
CA GLU A 261 -0.73 24.92 4.62
C GLU A 261 0.59 24.87 5.42
N HIS A 262 0.52 24.81 6.74
CA HIS A 262 1.66 24.64 7.65
C HIS A 262 1.23 24.05 9.00
N PHE A 263 2.20 23.51 9.74
CA PHE A 263 1.96 22.89 11.05
C PHE A 263 2.23 23.81 12.26
N HIS A 264 3.02 24.87 12.07
CA HIS A 264 3.40 25.76 13.17
C HIS A 264 2.18 26.36 13.88
N GLY A 265 2.12 26.19 15.20
CA GLY A 265 1.03 26.68 16.06
C GLY A 265 -0.29 25.90 15.93
N LYS A 266 -0.34 24.84 15.12
CA LYS A 266 -1.52 23.96 15.04
C LYS A 266 -1.52 22.96 16.20
N THR A 267 -2.71 22.54 16.61
CA THR A 267 -2.88 21.44 17.57
C THR A 267 -3.38 20.21 16.82
N VAL A 268 -2.72 19.07 16.99
CA VAL A 268 -3.00 17.84 16.24
C VAL A 268 -2.97 16.63 17.17
N VAL A 269 -3.78 15.62 16.85
CA VAL A 269 -3.80 14.33 17.54
C VAL A 269 -3.27 13.26 16.59
N VAL A 270 -2.26 12.51 17.01
CA VAL A 270 -1.78 11.31 16.31
C VAL A 270 -2.29 10.08 17.06
N HIS A 271 -3.27 9.41 16.46
CA HIS A 271 -3.85 8.18 16.99
C HIS A 271 -3.12 6.96 16.40
N GLY A 272 -2.35 6.28 17.24
CA GLY A 272 -1.42 5.20 16.88
C GLY A 272 0.01 5.71 16.67
N CYS A 273 0.93 5.35 17.56
CA CYS A 273 2.34 5.71 17.56
C CYS A 273 3.24 4.50 17.22
N GLY A 274 2.83 3.73 16.23
CA GLY A 274 3.63 2.67 15.61
C GLY A 274 4.72 3.21 14.67
N SER A 275 5.23 2.36 13.78
CA SER A 275 6.35 2.68 12.89
C SER A 275 6.13 3.94 12.03
N VAL A 276 4.91 4.14 11.54
CA VAL A 276 4.54 5.35 10.75
C VAL A 276 4.17 6.50 11.68
N GLY A 277 3.23 6.28 12.60
CA GLY A 277 2.67 7.34 13.45
C GLY A 277 3.69 7.99 14.38
N GLY A 278 4.67 7.22 14.89
CA GLY A 278 5.78 7.78 15.67
C GLY A 278 6.66 8.72 14.87
N THR A 279 6.91 8.42 13.58
CA THR A 279 7.60 9.36 12.68
C THR A 279 6.73 10.60 12.41
N VAL A 280 5.43 10.43 12.13
CA VAL A 280 4.50 11.55 11.94
C VAL A 280 4.48 12.49 13.15
N ALA A 281 4.28 11.95 14.36
CA ALA A 281 4.24 12.75 15.59
C ALA A 281 5.54 13.54 15.81
N ARG A 282 6.69 12.89 15.64
CA ARG A 282 8.01 13.52 15.77
C ARG A 282 8.22 14.66 14.78
N GLU A 283 7.85 14.46 13.51
CA GLU A 283 8.00 15.50 12.49
C GLU A 283 7.00 16.66 12.68
N LEU A 284 5.79 16.40 13.17
CA LEU A 284 4.82 17.45 13.54
C LEU A 284 5.34 18.34 14.67
N VAL A 285 5.92 17.74 15.72
CA VAL A 285 6.58 18.51 16.80
C VAL A 285 7.72 19.36 16.24
N ARG A 286 8.58 18.78 15.37
CA ARG A 286 9.68 19.50 14.72
C ARG A 286 9.20 20.67 13.85
N ALA A 287 8.00 20.56 13.28
CA ALA A 287 7.37 21.61 12.48
C ALA A 287 6.62 22.67 13.34
N GLY A 288 6.70 22.58 14.67
CA GLY A 288 6.13 23.55 15.60
C GLY A 288 4.65 23.34 15.90
N ALA A 289 4.09 22.16 15.65
CA ALA A 289 2.75 21.80 16.12
C ALA A 289 2.77 21.40 17.60
N ARG A 290 1.66 21.63 18.30
CA ARG A 290 1.35 20.99 19.57
C ARG A 290 0.70 19.64 19.28
N VAL A 291 1.36 18.56 19.68
CA VAL A 291 0.98 17.18 19.32
C VAL A 291 0.47 16.45 20.56
N TYR A 292 -0.67 15.79 20.43
CA TYR A 292 -1.15 14.80 21.38
C TYR A 292 -1.07 13.42 20.75
N THR A 293 -0.65 12.43 21.53
CA THR A 293 -0.54 11.05 21.07
C THR A 293 -1.46 10.13 21.85
N ILE A 294 -2.05 9.16 21.15
CA ILE A 294 -2.88 8.13 21.75
C ILE A 294 -2.40 6.79 21.18
N ASP A 295 -2.14 5.81 22.04
CA ASP A 295 -1.77 4.45 21.63
C ASP A 295 -2.25 3.46 22.69
N ALA A 296 -2.59 2.24 22.28
CA ALA A 296 -2.96 1.17 23.21
C ALA A 296 -1.75 0.71 24.05
N GLY A 297 -0.53 0.83 23.51
CA GLY A 297 0.70 0.64 24.24
C GLY A 297 1.05 1.90 25.05
N VAL A 298 0.94 1.83 26.37
CA VAL A 298 1.19 2.96 27.28
C VAL A 298 2.53 3.65 27.02
N ALA A 299 3.60 2.89 26.79
CA ALA A 299 4.94 3.42 26.48
C ALA A 299 5.01 4.23 25.17
N LYS A 300 4.09 3.98 24.22
CA LYS A 300 4.02 4.69 22.93
C LYS A 300 3.13 5.92 22.98
N GLY A 301 2.14 5.95 23.87
CA GLY A 301 1.19 7.06 24.01
C GLY A 301 1.76 8.32 24.68
N GLY A 302 2.87 8.21 25.42
CA GLY A 302 3.44 9.32 26.20
C GLY A 302 4.59 10.09 25.53
N ILE A 303 4.91 9.83 24.25
CA ILE A 303 6.20 10.27 23.68
C ILE A 303 6.23 11.78 23.37
N PHE A 304 5.10 12.44 23.12
CA PHE A 304 5.11 13.80 22.54
C PHE A 304 4.12 14.81 23.15
N CYS A 305 3.68 14.62 24.40
CA CYS A 305 2.86 15.64 25.08
C CYS A 305 3.73 16.86 25.44
N ALA A 306 3.43 18.01 24.84
CA ALA A 306 3.93 19.33 25.26
C ALA A 306 2.76 20.24 25.65
#